data_AF-A0A6L3XXM9-F1
#
_entry.id   AF-A0A6L3XXM9-F1
#
_cell.length_a   1.000
_cell.length_b   1.000
_cell.length_c   1.000
_cell.angle_alpha   90.00
_cell.angle_beta   90.00
_cell.angle_gamma   90.00
#
_symmetry.space_group_name_H-M   'P 1'
#
loop_
_entity.id
_entity.type
_entity.pdbx_description
1 polymer ?
#
loop_
_entity_poly.entity_id
_entity_poly.type
_entity_poly.pdbx_seq_one_letter_code
_entity_poly.pdbx_strand_id
1 'polypeptide(L)'
;MLLERVEIVGFRGINRLSLQLEQNNVLIGENAWGKSSLLDALTLLLSPEENLYHFVHDDFWFPPGDVNGREKHLHIILTFRESEPGRHRVRRFRPMSPCWVPCEDGFQRIFYRLEGEMAQNDGVLTLREFLDEKGNPIPLDNIDELARHLIRLSPVLRLRDARFMRRIRNGTVPNMPEVEVTARELDFLARELVSRPQNLTDGQIRQGLSA
;
A
#
# COMPACT_ATOMS: atom_id res chain seq x y z
N MET A 1 -2.34 0.24 12.74
CA MET A 1 -1.05 0.75 12.26
C MET A 1 -1.38 1.67 11.11
N LEU A 2 -0.67 2.79 11.00
CA LEU A 2 -0.86 3.78 9.95
C LEU A 2 0.44 3.87 9.15
N LEU A 3 0.34 3.98 7.82
CA LEU A 3 1.48 4.42 7.02
C LEU A 3 1.65 5.92 7.26
N GLU A 4 2.68 6.30 8.01
CA GLU A 4 2.92 7.68 8.47
C GLU A 4 3.82 8.44 7.50
N ARG A 5 4.75 7.77 6.84
CA ARG A 5 5.68 8.42 5.91
C ARG A 5 6.03 7.50 4.75
N VAL A 6 6.18 8.11 3.59
CA VAL A 6 6.67 7.47 2.37
C VAL A 6 7.83 8.29 1.83
N GLU A 7 8.97 7.64 1.64
CA GLU A 7 10.15 8.23 1.02
C GLU A 7 10.49 7.41 -0.23
N ILE A 8 10.65 8.08 -1.36
CA ILE A 8 10.90 7.44 -2.65
C ILE A 8 12.06 8.18 -3.31
N VAL A 9 13.04 7.42 -3.79
CA VAL A 9 14.13 7.91 -4.62
C VAL A 9 14.27 7.02 -5.85
N GLY A 10 14.36 7.64 -7.02
CA GLY A 10 14.68 6.95 -8.27
C GLY A 10 13.56 6.05 -8.81
N PHE A 11 12.28 6.29 -8.48
CA PHE A 11 11.16 5.43 -8.91
C PHE A 11 10.26 6.10 -9.95
N ARG A 12 10.24 5.56 -11.17
CA ARG A 12 9.38 5.94 -12.30
C ARG A 12 9.40 7.44 -12.57
N GLY A 13 8.31 8.14 -12.28
CA GLY A 13 8.21 9.59 -12.44
C GLY A 13 8.70 10.42 -11.24
N ILE A 14 9.27 9.78 -10.21
CA ILE A 14 9.74 10.41 -8.98
C ILE A 14 11.26 10.28 -8.89
N ASN A 15 11.97 11.41 -8.98
CA ASN A 15 13.41 11.44 -8.67
C ASN A 15 13.60 11.35 -7.14
N ARG A 16 12.96 12.25 -6.38
CA ARG A 16 12.98 12.23 -4.91
C ARG A 16 11.66 12.76 -4.36
N LEU A 17 11.06 12.03 -3.42
CA LEU A 17 9.84 12.40 -2.71
C LEU A 17 9.97 11.99 -1.24
N SER A 18 9.53 12.85 -0.34
CA SER A 18 9.28 12.50 1.05
C SER A 18 7.94 13.10 1.44
N LEU A 19 6.99 12.25 1.82
CA LEU A 19 5.62 12.64 2.11
C LEU A 19 5.18 12.06 3.45
N GLN A 20 4.69 12.94 4.32
CA GLN A 20 3.97 12.55 5.54
C GLN A 20 2.52 12.23 5.18
N LEU A 21 2.00 11.15 5.75
CA LEU A 21 0.65 10.67 5.54
C LEU A 21 -0.09 10.62 6.89
N GLU A 22 -1.28 11.19 6.90
CA GLU A 22 -2.21 11.11 8.02
C GLU A 22 -3.21 9.96 7.81
N GLN A 23 -4.24 9.88 8.65
CA GLN A 23 -5.32 8.90 8.48
C GLN A 23 -6.07 9.11 7.15
N ASN A 24 -6.32 10.37 6.78
CA ASN A 24 -7.01 10.76 5.57
C ASN A 24 -6.13 11.76 4.79
N ASN A 25 -5.79 11.44 3.54
CA ASN A 25 -4.90 12.26 2.73
C ASN A 25 -5.56 12.64 1.40
N VAL A 26 -5.45 13.90 1.00
CA VAL A 26 -5.85 14.38 -0.32
C VAL A 26 -4.60 14.81 -1.09
N LEU A 27 -4.27 14.06 -2.14
CA LEU A 27 -3.08 14.33 -2.95
C LEU A 27 -3.43 15.26 -4.12
N ILE A 28 -2.96 16.51 -4.04
CA ILE A 28 -3.15 17.54 -5.07
C ILE A 28 -1.79 18.01 -5.58
N GLY A 29 -1.66 18.15 -6.89
CA GLY A 29 -0.52 18.80 -7.53
C GLY A 29 -0.56 18.62 -9.05
N GLU A 30 0.39 19.25 -9.73
CA GLU A 30 0.56 19.25 -11.18
C GLU A 30 0.64 17.84 -11.80
N ASN A 31 0.38 17.70 -13.10
CA ASN A 31 0.32 16.38 -13.73
C ASN A 31 1.69 15.62 -13.74
N ALA A 32 2.80 16.31 -13.47
CA ALA A 32 4.15 15.78 -13.59
C ALA A 32 4.88 15.52 -12.25
N TRP A 33 4.32 15.84 -11.08
CA TRP A 33 5.05 15.64 -9.81
C TRP A 33 5.18 14.17 -9.37
N GLY A 34 4.57 13.23 -10.11
CA GLY A 34 4.68 11.79 -9.82
C GLY A 34 3.56 11.21 -8.96
N LYS A 35 2.38 11.86 -8.87
CA LYS A 35 1.20 11.33 -8.14
C LYS A 35 0.87 9.88 -8.50
N SER A 36 0.81 9.59 -9.80
CA SER A 36 0.50 8.25 -10.30
C SER A 36 1.60 7.27 -9.90
N SER A 37 2.87 7.68 -9.98
CA SER A 37 4.03 6.88 -9.56
C SER A 37 4.00 6.56 -8.06
N LEU A 38 3.62 7.52 -7.20
CA LEU A 38 3.46 7.27 -5.77
C LEU A 38 2.36 6.24 -5.50
N LEU A 39 1.19 6.41 -6.13
CA LEU A 39 0.09 5.46 -5.97
C LEU A 39 0.45 4.07 -6.53
N ASP A 40 1.18 4.03 -7.64
CA ASP A 40 1.70 2.78 -8.20
C ASP A 40 2.68 2.12 -7.24
N ALA A 41 3.65 2.85 -6.69
CA ALA A 41 4.60 2.33 -5.70
C ALA A 41 3.88 1.70 -4.51
N LEU A 42 2.93 2.42 -3.90
CA LEU A 42 2.15 1.92 -2.77
C LEU A 42 1.32 0.68 -3.14
N THR A 43 0.72 0.68 -4.33
CA THR A 43 -0.06 -0.46 -4.81
C THR A 43 0.82 -1.68 -5.02
N LEU A 44 1.99 -1.52 -5.61
CA LEU A 44 2.90 -2.63 -5.94
C LEU A 44 3.55 -3.19 -4.67
N LEU A 45 4.06 -2.33 -3.79
CA LEU A 45 4.78 -2.75 -2.58
C LEU A 45 3.86 -3.35 -1.52
N LEU A 46 2.60 -2.90 -1.46
CA LEU A 46 1.63 -3.32 -0.44
C LEU A 46 0.42 -4.06 -1.05
N SER A 47 0.58 -4.64 -2.24
CA SER A 47 -0.43 -5.51 -2.86
C SER A 47 -0.54 -6.81 -2.05
N PRO A 48 -1.74 -7.30 -1.70
CA PRO A 48 -1.93 -8.55 -0.95
C PRO A 48 -1.71 -9.82 -1.81
N GLU A 49 -0.86 -9.75 -2.83
CA GLU A 49 -0.51 -10.88 -3.70
C GLU A 49 0.34 -11.93 -2.97
N GLU A 50 0.37 -13.16 -3.51
CA GLU A 50 1.14 -14.26 -2.92
C GLU A 50 2.65 -14.00 -2.98
N ASN A 51 3.11 -13.36 -4.06
CA ASN A 51 4.51 -13.05 -4.29
C ASN A 51 4.82 -11.60 -3.91
N LEU A 52 5.96 -11.41 -3.23
CA LEU A 52 6.46 -10.07 -2.95
C LEU A 52 6.90 -9.38 -4.24
N TYR A 53 6.63 -8.09 -4.33
CA TYR A 53 7.01 -7.28 -5.47
C TYR A 53 8.53 -7.18 -5.63
N HIS A 54 9.03 -7.36 -6.85
CA HIS A 54 10.42 -7.14 -7.23
C HIS A 54 10.47 -6.01 -8.25
N PHE A 55 11.48 -5.15 -8.14
CA PHE A 55 11.67 -4.08 -9.10
C PHE A 55 11.98 -4.63 -10.49
N VAL A 56 11.45 -3.94 -11.48
CA VAL A 56 11.73 -4.20 -12.89
C VAL A 56 12.51 -3.04 -13.48
N HIS A 57 13.13 -3.27 -14.63
CA HIS A 57 13.94 -2.27 -15.34
C HIS A 57 13.18 -0.93 -15.54
N ASP A 58 11.87 -0.98 -15.77
CA ASP A 58 11.02 0.20 -16.01
C ASP A 58 10.59 0.94 -14.75
N ASP A 59 10.94 0.44 -13.57
CA ASP A 59 10.70 1.17 -12.32
C ASP A 59 11.75 2.23 -12.03
N PHE A 60 12.91 2.18 -12.68
CA PHE A 60 13.99 3.14 -12.43
C PHE A 60 13.66 4.47 -13.10
N TRP A 61 13.81 5.55 -12.34
CA TRP A 61 13.62 6.91 -12.82
C TRP A 61 14.63 7.24 -13.91
N PHE A 62 14.19 8.01 -14.91
CA PHE A 62 15.06 8.60 -15.90
C PHE A 62 14.62 10.04 -16.18
N PRO A 63 15.57 10.95 -16.48
CA PRO A 63 15.26 12.32 -16.83
C PRO A 63 14.35 12.39 -18.07
N PRO A 64 13.38 13.32 -18.11
CA PRO A 64 12.58 13.54 -19.31
C PRO A 64 13.48 13.86 -20.51
N GLY A 65 13.42 13.03 -21.55
CA GLY A 65 14.22 13.21 -22.77
C GLY A 65 15.59 12.53 -22.78
N ASP A 66 16.03 11.91 -21.67
CA ASP A 66 17.27 11.14 -21.61
C ASP A 66 17.04 9.75 -21.00
N VAL A 67 16.74 8.78 -21.86
CA VAL A 67 16.53 7.37 -21.47
C VAL A 67 17.84 6.73 -20.99
N ASN A 68 18.99 7.25 -21.44
CA ASN A 68 20.32 6.74 -21.07
C ASN A 68 20.77 7.27 -19.71
N GLY A 69 20.18 8.36 -19.22
CA GLY A 69 20.35 8.91 -17.87
C GLY A 69 19.55 8.17 -16.79
N ARG A 70 19.07 6.94 -17.06
CA ARG A 70 18.32 6.13 -16.10
C ARG A 70 19.15 5.88 -14.84
N GLU A 71 18.54 6.13 -13.69
CA GLU A 71 19.16 5.87 -12.40
C GLU A 71 19.42 4.38 -12.25
N LYS A 72 20.56 4.05 -11.63
CA LYS A 72 20.94 2.66 -11.37
C LYS A 72 20.50 2.18 -9.99
N HIS A 73 20.09 3.11 -9.14
CA HIS A 73 19.68 2.86 -7.78
C HIS A 73 18.33 3.50 -7.53
N LEU A 74 17.43 2.74 -6.93
CA LEU A 74 16.18 3.26 -6.40
C LEU A 74 16.00 2.73 -4.99
N HIS A 75 15.32 3.50 -4.14
CA HIS A 75 14.89 2.99 -2.85
C HIS A 75 13.57 3.61 -2.42
N ILE A 76 12.79 2.81 -1.71
CA ILE A 76 11.51 3.21 -1.16
C ILE A 76 11.52 2.83 0.32
N ILE A 77 11.27 3.81 1.18
CA ILE A 77 11.16 3.62 2.62
C ILE A 77 9.72 3.93 3.02
N LEU A 78 9.08 2.95 3.65
CA LEU A 78 7.74 3.05 4.21
C LEU A 78 7.85 3.02 5.73
N THR A 79 7.40 4.10 6.37
CA THR A 79 7.36 4.20 7.82
C THR A 79 5.95 3.97 8.30
N PHE A 80 5.76 2.90 9.08
CA PHE A 80 4.50 2.58 9.70
C PHE A 80 4.53 2.90 11.18
N ARG A 81 3.50 3.56 11.69
CA ARG A 81 3.36 3.92 13.10
C ARG A 81 2.24 3.13 13.76
N GLU A 82 2.42 2.75 15.02
CA GLU A 82 1.32 2.19 15.80
C GLU A 82 0.17 3.22 15.97
N SER A 83 -1.08 2.78 15.87
CA SER A 83 -2.22 3.72 15.89
C SER A 83 -2.42 4.38 17.25
N GLU A 84 -2.07 3.67 18.32
CA GLU A 84 -2.17 4.11 19.72
C GLU A 84 -0.96 3.55 20.47
N PRO A 85 -0.43 4.25 21.48
CA PRO A 85 0.70 3.77 22.27
C PRO A 85 0.43 2.39 22.87
N GLY A 86 1.33 1.44 22.66
CA GLY A 86 1.23 0.07 23.19
C GLY A 86 0.40 -0.90 22.34
N ARG A 87 -0.24 -0.44 21.26
CA ARG A 87 -1.03 -1.29 20.37
C ARG A 87 -0.17 -2.25 19.56
N HIS A 88 1.14 -2.01 19.42
CA HIS A 88 2.10 -2.97 18.87
C HIS A 88 2.15 -4.31 19.63
N ARG A 89 1.69 -4.37 20.90
CA ARG A 89 1.70 -5.59 21.72
C ARG A 89 0.54 -6.56 21.46
N VAL A 90 -0.45 -6.16 20.67
CA VAL A 90 -1.62 -7.00 20.38
C VAL A 90 -1.19 -8.23 19.58
N ARG A 91 -1.85 -9.37 19.82
CA ARG A 91 -1.50 -10.69 19.22
C ARG A 91 -1.24 -10.65 17.71
N ARG A 92 -2.00 -9.86 16.95
CA ARG A 92 -1.84 -9.73 15.49
C ARG A 92 -0.48 -9.17 15.04
N PHE A 93 0.19 -8.38 15.90
CA PHE A 93 1.49 -7.78 15.64
C PHE A 93 2.66 -8.58 16.24
N ARG A 94 2.38 -9.70 16.92
CA ARG A 94 3.40 -10.55 17.52
C ARG A 94 4.49 -10.98 16.53
N PRO A 95 4.19 -11.36 15.27
CA PRO A 95 5.24 -11.68 14.30
C PRO A 95 6.15 -10.49 13.99
N MET A 96 5.61 -9.26 14.05
CA MET A 96 6.34 -8.02 13.78
C MET A 96 7.13 -7.50 15.00
N SER A 97 7.12 -8.21 16.14
CA SER A 97 7.83 -7.76 17.36
C SER A 97 9.29 -7.34 17.15
N PRO A 98 10.12 -8.03 16.33
CA PRO A 98 11.52 -7.65 16.17
C PRO A 98 11.73 -6.44 15.26
N CYS A 99 10.69 -5.98 14.54
CA CYS A 99 10.78 -4.86 13.60
C CYS A 99 10.29 -3.54 14.19
N TRP A 100 9.68 -3.57 15.38
CA TRP A 100 9.23 -2.36 16.06
C TRP A 100 10.42 -1.62 16.67
N VAL A 101 10.52 -0.35 16.32
CA VAL A 101 11.53 0.59 16.80
C VAL A 101 10.84 1.60 17.72
N PRO A 102 11.29 1.73 18.98
CA PRO A 102 10.80 2.78 19.87
C PRO A 102 11.28 4.13 19.38
N CYS A 103 10.41 5.12 19.34
CA CYS A 103 10.77 6.51 19.05
C CYS A 103 10.54 7.41 20.26
N GLU A 104 11.20 8.57 20.25
CA GLU A 104 11.17 9.55 21.35
C GLU A 104 9.76 10.07 21.71
N ASP A 105 8.82 10.04 20.76
CA ASP A 105 7.44 10.49 20.96
C ASP A 105 6.55 9.46 21.68
N GLY A 106 7.12 8.33 22.11
CA GLY A 106 6.42 7.25 22.82
C GLY A 106 5.64 6.31 21.89
N PHE A 107 5.72 6.49 20.58
CA PHE A 107 5.14 5.59 19.59
C PHE A 107 6.19 4.63 19.05
N GLN A 108 5.76 3.40 18.75
CA GLN A 108 6.56 2.44 18.01
C GLN A 108 6.36 2.62 16.50
N ARG A 109 7.46 2.49 15.75
CA ARG A 109 7.46 2.54 14.28
C ARG A 109 8.11 1.31 13.66
N ILE A 110 7.72 0.97 12.45
CA ILE A 110 8.39 0.00 11.59
C ILE A 110 8.89 0.75 10.37
N PHE A 111 10.19 0.68 10.13
CA PHE A 111 10.82 1.21 8.93
C PHE A 111 11.07 0.06 7.97
N TYR A 112 10.36 0.06 6.84
CA TYR A 112 10.50 -0.97 5.81
C TYR A 112 11.12 -0.36 4.57
N ARG A 113 12.28 -0.87 4.18
CA ARG A 113 13.05 -0.40 3.03
C ARG A 113 13.05 -1.46 1.92
N LEU A 114 12.74 -1.01 0.72
CA LEU A 114 13.04 -1.73 -0.52
C LEU A 114 14.10 -0.95 -1.30
N GLU A 115 15.19 -1.61 -1.66
CA GLU A 115 16.21 -1.07 -2.55
C GLU A 115 16.24 -1.86 -3.86
N GLY A 116 16.40 -1.13 -4.96
CA GLY A 116 16.57 -1.68 -6.29
C GLY A 116 17.92 -1.25 -6.84
N GLU A 117 18.72 -2.20 -7.31
CA GLU A 117 19.99 -1.94 -7.98
C GLU A 117 20.01 -2.59 -9.37
N MET A 118 20.35 -1.80 -10.39
CA MET A 118 20.59 -2.30 -11.74
C MET A 118 21.99 -2.87 -11.84
N ALA A 119 22.08 -4.19 -12.06
CA ALA A 119 23.31 -4.87 -12.39
C ALA A 119 23.79 -4.50 -13.80
N GLN A 120 25.08 -4.71 -14.08
CA GLN A 120 25.69 -4.42 -15.38
C GLN A 120 25.13 -5.24 -16.55
N ASN A 121 24.40 -6.33 -16.27
CA ASN A 121 23.79 -7.23 -17.26
C ASN A 121 22.28 -6.95 -17.45
N ASP A 122 21.80 -5.73 -17.15
CA ASP A 122 20.37 -5.35 -17.12
C ASP A 122 19.49 -6.17 -16.15
N GLY A 123 20.10 -6.97 -15.28
CA GLY A 123 19.41 -7.63 -14.18
C GLY A 123 19.08 -6.63 -13.08
N VAL A 124 17.88 -6.73 -12.51
CA VAL A 124 17.47 -5.90 -11.37
C VAL A 124 17.54 -6.71 -10.09
N LEU A 125 18.33 -6.26 -9.14
CA LEU A 125 18.39 -6.81 -7.78
C LEU A 125 17.42 -6.02 -6.91
N THR A 126 16.56 -6.74 -6.17
CA THR A 126 15.69 -6.14 -5.16
C THR A 126 16.11 -6.63 -3.79
N LEU A 127 16.50 -5.71 -2.92
CA LEU A 127 16.82 -5.96 -1.52
C LEU A 127 15.69 -5.42 -0.64
N ARG A 128 15.32 -6.19 0.39
CA ARG A 128 14.31 -5.81 1.37
C ARG A 128 14.96 -5.82 2.74
N GLU A 129 14.70 -4.79 3.53
CA GLU A 129 15.28 -4.67 4.85
C GLU A 129 14.32 -3.94 5.79
N PHE A 130 14.42 -4.25 7.08
CA PHE A 130 13.81 -3.44 8.13
C PHE A 130 14.91 -2.61 8.78
N LEU A 131 14.62 -1.35 9.10
CA LEU A 131 15.62 -0.43 9.62
C LEU A 131 15.41 -0.12 11.11
N ASP A 132 16.51 0.14 11.81
CA ASP A 132 16.53 0.69 13.16
C ASP A 132 16.30 2.21 13.16
N GLU A 133 16.30 2.83 14.35
CA GLU A 133 16.15 4.29 14.53
C GLU A 133 17.22 5.11 13.81
N LYS A 134 18.40 4.53 13.57
CA LYS A 134 19.54 5.17 12.92
C LYS A 134 19.55 4.94 11.40
N GLY A 135 18.60 4.17 10.87
CA GLY A 135 18.53 3.80 9.46
C GLY A 135 19.41 2.61 9.07
N ASN A 136 19.92 1.83 10.03
CA ASN A 136 20.70 0.63 9.75
C ASN A 136 19.79 -0.60 9.62
N PRO A 137 20.15 -1.59 8.78
CA PRO A 137 19.42 -2.84 8.69
C PRO A 137 19.39 -3.59 10.03
N ILE A 138 18.19 -3.99 10.46
CA ILE A 138 18.00 -4.91 11.58
C ILE A 138 18.34 -6.32 11.08
N PRO A 139 19.25 -7.07 11.75
CA PRO A 139 19.59 -8.42 11.35
C PRO A 139 18.42 -9.36 11.64
N LEU A 140 17.69 -9.72 10.58
CA LEU A 140 16.51 -10.58 10.63
C LEU A 140 16.68 -11.72 9.63
N ASP A 141 16.41 -12.96 10.07
CA ASP A 141 16.55 -14.13 9.20
C ASP A 141 15.35 -14.29 8.23
N ASN A 142 14.16 -13.84 8.64
CA ASN A 142 12.90 -14.10 7.94
C ASN A 142 12.30 -12.82 7.30
N ILE A 143 13.12 -12.02 6.62
CA ILE A 143 12.70 -10.71 6.07
C ILE A 143 11.47 -10.84 5.15
N ASP A 144 11.47 -11.80 4.23
CA ASP A 144 10.36 -11.97 3.29
C ASP A 144 9.06 -12.43 3.99
N GLU A 145 9.14 -13.25 5.05
CA GLU A 145 7.95 -13.61 5.83
C GLU A 145 7.39 -12.40 6.58
N LEU A 146 8.27 -11.61 7.19
CA LEU A 146 7.91 -10.37 7.89
C LEU A 146 7.33 -9.34 6.93
N ALA A 147 7.87 -9.20 5.72
CA ALA A 147 7.32 -8.35 4.67
C ALA A 147 5.90 -8.79 4.28
N ARG A 148 5.66 -10.09 4.06
CA ARG A 148 4.30 -10.61 3.78
C ARG A 148 3.34 -10.33 4.95
N HIS A 149 3.81 -10.49 6.19
CA HIS A 149 3.02 -10.15 7.37
C HIS A 149 2.70 -8.65 7.46
N LEU A 150 3.66 -7.77 7.16
CA LEU A 150 3.47 -6.33 7.12
C LEU A 150 2.39 -5.94 6.10
N ILE A 151 2.48 -6.50 4.88
CA ILE A 151 1.50 -6.26 3.80
C ILE A 151 0.10 -6.73 4.22
N ARG A 152 -0.01 -7.90 4.88
CA ARG A 152 -1.30 -8.39 5.41
C ARG A 152 -1.88 -7.47 6.50
N LEU A 153 -1.04 -6.79 7.27
CA LEU A 153 -1.46 -5.88 8.33
C LEU A 153 -1.86 -4.49 7.79
N SER A 154 -1.26 -4.07 6.67
CA SER A 154 -1.46 -2.76 6.04
C SER A 154 -1.54 -2.88 4.51
N PRO A 155 -2.56 -3.57 3.96
CA PRO A 155 -2.67 -3.72 2.51
C PRO A 155 -3.09 -2.40 1.86
N VAL A 156 -2.56 -2.12 0.66
CA VAL A 156 -3.03 -1.02 -0.17
C VAL A 156 -4.00 -1.55 -1.21
N LEU A 157 -5.26 -1.12 -1.09
CA LEU A 157 -6.29 -1.44 -2.05
C LEU A 157 -6.56 -0.23 -2.93
N ARG A 158 -6.18 -0.34 -4.22
CA ARG A 158 -6.42 0.73 -5.18
C ARG A 158 -7.80 0.56 -5.82
N LEU A 159 -8.77 1.33 -5.32
CA LEU A 159 -10.08 1.44 -5.94
C LEU A 159 -9.97 2.32 -7.19
N ARG A 160 -9.97 1.69 -8.38
CA ARG A 160 -10.02 2.43 -9.66
C ARG A 160 -11.48 2.72 -10.04
N ASP A 161 -11.82 4.00 -9.99
CA ASP A 161 -12.92 4.67 -10.72
C ASP A 161 -14.36 4.25 -10.39
N ALA A 162 -15.17 5.17 -9.85
CA ALA A 162 -16.62 5.02 -9.68
C ALA A 162 -17.37 4.77 -11.02
N ARG A 163 -16.71 5.00 -12.16
CA ARG A 163 -17.23 4.65 -13.48
C ARG A 163 -17.24 3.14 -13.76
N PHE A 164 -16.44 2.35 -13.03
CA PHE A 164 -16.51 0.88 -13.07
C PHE A 164 -17.85 0.40 -12.50
N MET A 165 -18.33 1.02 -11.41
CA MET A 165 -19.69 0.82 -10.91
C MET A 165 -20.78 1.28 -11.90
N ARG A 166 -20.48 2.24 -12.78
CA ARG A 166 -21.40 2.67 -13.85
C ARG A 166 -21.46 1.67 -15.02
N ARG A 167 -20.41 0.85 -15.24
CA ARG A 167 -20.45 -0.26 -16.21
C ARG A 167 -21.22 -1.47 -15.69
N ILE A 168 -21.18 -1.74 -14.38
CA ILE A 168 -22.10 -2.70 -13.74
C ILE A 168 -23.55 -2.27 -13.94
N ARG A 169 -23.85 -0.95 -13.92
CA ARG A 169 -25.17 -0.41 -14.27
C ARG A 169 -25.58 -0.60 -15.75
N ASN A 170 -24.63 -0.85 -16.66
CA ASN A 170 -24.89 -0.97 -18.10
C ASN A 170 -24.70 -2.39 -18.67
N GLY A 171 -24.62 -3.42 -17.81
CA GLY A 171 -24.92 -4.81 -18.20
C GLY A 171 -23.87 -5.58 -19.00
N THR A 172 -22.64 -5.09 -19.18
CA THR A 172 -21.58 -5.86 -19.84
C THR A 172 -20.51 -6.27 -18.83
N VAL A 173 -20.60 -7.52 -18.35
CA VAL A 173 -19.65 -8.14 -17.41
C VAL A 173 -18.77 -9.14 -18.20
N PRO A 174 -17.44 -9.04 -18.19
CA PRO A 174 -16.56 -10.16 -18.50
C PRO A 174 -16.51 -11.11 -17.29
N ASN A 175 -16.61 -12.41 -17.57
CA ASN A 175 -16.75 -13.50 -16.61
C ASN A 175 -15.52 -13.63 -15.68
N MET A 176 -15.69 -13.43 -14.37
CA MET A 176 -14.72 -13.77 -13.31
C MET A 176 -15.52 -14.26 -12.09
N PRO A 177 -15.29 -15.48 -11.57
CA PRO A 177 -16.13 -16.03 -10.50
C PRO A 177 -15.64 -15.64 -9.09
N GLU A 178 -16.59 -15.65 -8.14
CA GLU A 178 -16.48 -15.60 -6.66
C GLU A 178 -16.54 -14.27 -5.89
N VAL A 179 -16.47 -13.09 -6.52
CA VAL A 179 -16.74 -11.79 -5.83
C VAL A 179 -18.21 -11.33 -5.96
N GLU A 180 -19.02 -12.05 -6.75
CA GLU A 180 -20.37 -11.62 -7.13
C GLU A 180 -21.42 -11.67 -6.02
N VAL A 181 -21.29 -12.56 -5.03
CA VAL A 181 -22.37 -12.77 -4.05
C VAL A 181 -22.44 -11.63 -3.04
N THR A 182 -21.30 -11.23 -2.46
CA THR A 182 -21.22 -10.15 -1.48
C THR A 182 -21.50 -8.78 -2.10
N ALA A 183 -21.04 -8.54 -3.33
CA ALA A 183 -21.30 -7.29 -4.04
C ALA A 183 -22.80 -7.12 -4.39
N ARG A 184 -23.50 -8.20 -4.74
CA ARG A 184 -24.94 -8.16 -5.04
C ARG A 184 -25.79 -7.92 -3.79
N GLU A 185 -25.42 -8.52 -2.65
CA GLU A 185 -26.11 -8.31 -1.38
C GLU A 185 -25.96 -6.88 -0.85
N LEU A 186 -24.76 -6.30 -0.95
CA LEU A 186 -24.50 -4.91 -0.58
C LEU A 186 -25.28 -3.94 -1.49
N ASP A 187 -25.34 -4.20 -2.80
CA ASP A 187 -26.06 -3.34 -3.74
C ASP A 187 -27.59 -3.46 -3.55
N PHE A 188 -28.10 -4.62 -3.13
CA PHE A 188 -29.50 -4.78 -2.75
C PHE A 188 -29.85 -3.98 -1.48
N LEU A 189 -29.04 -4.11 -0.43
CA LEU A 189 -29.24 -3.38 0.83
C LEU A 189 -29.16 -1.86 0.65
N ALA A 190 -28.20 -1.38 -0.16
CA ALA A 190 -28.08 0.04 -0.48
C ALA A 190 -29.29 0.60 -1.24
N ARG A 191 -29.88 -0.19 -2.15
CA ARG A 191 -31.09 0.21 -2.89
C ARG A 191 -32.34 0.21 -2.02
N GLU A 192 -32.49 -0.77 -1.13
CA GLU A 192 -33.60 -0.82 -0.15
C GLU A 192 -33.52 0.34 0.85
N LEU A 193 -32.33 0.69 1.35
CA LEU A 193 -32.10 1.84 2.24
C LEU A 193 -32.60 3.17 1.63
N VAL A 194 -32.34 3.38 0.34
CA VAL A 194 -32.69 4.63 -0.36
C VAL A 194 -34.16 4.67 -0.77
N SER A 195 -34.74 3.52 -1.13
CA SER A 195 -36.08 3.48 -1.72
C SER A 195 -37.19 3.16 -0.71
N ARG A 196 -36.94 2.29 0.28
CA ARG A 196 -37.95 1.78 1.23
C ARG A 196 -37.33 1.44 2.60
N PRO A 197 -36.89 2.44 3.37
CA PRO A 197 -36.16 2.22 4.63
C PRO A 197 -36.98 1.48 5.71
N GLN A 198 -38.31 1.40 5.58
CA GLN A 198 -39.18 0.74 6.57
C GLN A 198 -39.19 -0.80 6.47
N ASN A 199 -38.62 -1.38 5.41
CA ASN A 199 -38.61 -2.83 5.18
C ASN A 199 -37.35 -3.53 5.71
N LEU A 200 -36.34 -2.76 6.14
CA LEU A 200 -35.08 -3.29 6.62
C LEU A 200 -35.13 -3.54 8.12
N THR A 201 -34.66 -4.72 8.53
CA THR A 201 -34.48 -5.03 9.95
C THR A 201 -33.22 -4.35 10.49
N ASP A 202 -33.22 -3.98 11.78
CA ASP A 202 -32.07 -3.34 12.44
C ASP A 202 -30.76 -4.15 12.29
N GLY A 203 -30.87 -5.48 12.19
CA GLY A 203 -29.74 -6.37 11.92
C GLY A 203 -29.08 -6.12 10.56
N GLN A 204 -29.90 -5.95 9.51
CA GLN A 204 -29.43 -5.71 8.14
C GLN A 204 -28.81 -4.32 7.96
N ILE A 205 -29.33 -3.31 8.66
CA ILE A 205 -28.77 -1.95 8.66
C ILE A 205 -27.38 -1.95 9.31
N ARG A 206 -27.22 -2.64 10.44
CA ARG A 206 -25.92 -2.74 11.13
C ARG A 206 -24.89 -3.49 10.27
N GLN A 207 -25.30 -4.56 9.61
CA GLN A 207 -24.42 -5.33 8.72
C GLN A 207 -23.89 -4.47 7.57
N GLY A 208 -24.75 -3.66 6.93
CA GLY A 208 -24.37 -2.74 5.85
C GLY A 208 -23.52 -1.54 6.29
N LEU A 209 -23.54 -1.16 7.56
CA LEU A 209 -22.66 -0.11 8.12
C LEU A 209 -21.31 -0.66 8.61
N SER A 210 -21.22 -1.98 8.83
CA SER A 210 -20.03 -2.65 9.38
C SER A 210 -19.15 -3.35 8.33
N ALA A 211 -19.61 -3.42 7.07
CA ALA A 211 -18.88 -3.92 5.91
C ALA A 211 -18.28 -2.77 5.10
#